data_AF-A0A3R6D170-F1
#
_entry.id   AF-A0A3R6D170-F1
#
_cell.length_a   1.000
_cell.length_b   1.000
_cell.length_c   1.000
_cell.angle_alpha   90.00
_cell.angle_beta   90.00
_cell.angle_gamma   90.00
#
_symmetry.space_group_name_H-M   'P 1'
#
loop_
_entity.id
_entity.type
_entity.pdbx_description
1 polymer ?
#
loop_
_entity_poly.entity_id
_entity_poly.type
_entity_poly.pdbx_seq_one_letter_code
_entity_poly.pdbx_strand_id
1 'polypeptide(L)' 'MARIKDTMKVISDTRGKIDKNYDMFASNIIHISNASANTYEAINNAFFFGYAQGQKAAKAKRRNV' A
#
# COMPACT_ATOMS: atom_id res chain seq x y z
N MET A 1 -4.25 -17.76 -6.33
CA MET A 1 -3.18 -16.78 -6.02
C MET A 1 -1.97 -17.53 -5.53
N ALA A 2 -0.79 -17.33 -6.12
CA ALA A 2 0.43 -17.98 -5.65
C ALA A 2 0.68 -17.56 -4.18
N ARG A 3 0.94 -18.54 -3.30
CA ARG A 3 1.18 -18.29 -1.88
C ARG A 3 2.48 -17.51 -1.73
N ILE A 4 2.43 -16.36 -1.07
CA ILE A 4 3.65 -15.64 -0.67
C ILE A 4 4.41 -16.57 0.29
N LYS A 5 5.57 -17.08 -0.14
CA LYS A 5 6.40 -18.00 0.66
C LYS A 5 7.18 -17.29 1.76
N ASP A 6 7.49 -16.00 1.57
CA ASP A 6 8.23 -15.16 2.53
C ASP A 6 7.75 -13.70 2.41
N THR A 7 6.98 -13.25 3.41
CA THR A 7 6.39 -11.91 3.45
C THR A 7 7.44 -10.82 3.52
N MET A 8 8.49 -11.02 4.32
CA MET A 8 9.50 -9.98 4.55
C MET A 8 10.42 -9.82 3.34
N LYS A 9 10.70 -10.91 2.62
CA LYS A 9 11.38 -10.86 1.33
C LYS A 9 10.61 -9.99 0.33
N VAL A 10 9.30 -10.19 0.19
CA VAL A 10 8.45 -9.39 -0.71
C VAL A 10 8.49 -7.91 -0.33
N ILE A 11 8.39 -7.59 0.97
CA ILE A 11 8.47 -6.20 1.46
C ILE A 11 9.82 -5.58 1.13
N SER A 12 10.92 -6.29 1.40
CA SER A 12 12.28 -5.82 1.11
C SER A 12 12.47 -5.57 -0.39
N ASP A 13 12.03 -6.50 -1.23
CA ASP A 13 12.16 -6.40 -2.68
C ASP A 13 11.32 -5.27 -3.27
N THR A 14 10.24 -4.86 -2.59
CA THR A 14 9.32 -3.81 -3.05
C THR A 14 9.72 -2.42 -2.53
N ARG A 15 10.26 -2.33 -1.32
CA ARG A 15 10.65 -1.06 -0.68
C ARG A 15 11.65 -0.30 -1.57
N GLY A 16 11.38 0.99 -1.80
CA GLY A 16 12.21 1.85 -2.65
C GLY A 16 12.00 1.67 -4.17
N LYS A 17 11.24 0.66 -4.61
CA LYS A 17 10.82 0.49 -6.02
C LYS A 17 9.41 1.00 -6.30
N ILE A 18 8.70 1.41 -5.24
CA ILE A 18 7.36 2.00 -5.34
C ILE A 18 7.50 3.37 -6.00
N ASP A 19 6.65 3.63 -7.00
CA ASP A 19 6.58 4.94 -7.65
C ASP A 19 6.31 6.02 -6.59
N LYS A 20 7.03 7.14 -6.66
CA LYS A 20 6.87 8.27 -5.71
C LYS A 20 5.44 8.81 -5.62
N ASN A 21 4.62 8.62 -6.65
CA ASN A 21 3.20 8.98 -6.67
C ASN A 21 2.30 7.97 -5.92
N TYR A 22 2.89 6.84 -5.50
CA TYR A 22 2.28 5.75 -4.74
C TYR A 22 2.82 5.67 -3.30
N ASP A 23 3.59 6.66 -2.87
CA ASP A 23 4.12 6.68 -1.53
C ASP A 23 3.03 7.04 -0.50
N MET A 24 3.23 6.60 0.73
CA MET A 24 2.35 6.88 1.85
C MET A 24 2.89 8.08 2.63
N PHE A 25 2.15 9.20 2.64
CA PHE A 25 2.57 10.39 3.36
C PHE A 25 2.37 10.23 4.88
N ALA A 26 3.12 10.99 5.66
CA ALA A 26 3.00 11.00 7.13
C ALA A 26 1.56 11.28 7.61
N SER A 27 0.82 12.14 6.91
CA SER A 27 -0.59 12.40 7.20
C SER A 27 -1.49 11.17 7.01
N ASN A 28 -1.22 10.34 6.00
CA ASN A 28 -1.96 9.09 5.78
C ASN A 28 -1.70 8.10 6.92
N ILE A 29 -0.45 8.01 7.39
CA ILE A 29 -0.07 7.17 8.52
C ILE A 29 -0.82 7.61 9.78
N ILE A 30 -0.85 8.91 10.08
CA ILE A 30 -1.57 9.47 11.23
C ILE A 30 -3.07 9.17 11.11
N HIS A 31 -3.68 9.37 9.94
CA HIS A 31 -5.09 9.09 9.73
C HIS A 31 -5.44 7.61 9.93
N ILE A 32 -4.64 6.71 9.36
CA ILE A 32 -4.83 5.26 9.54
C ILE A 32 -4.67 4.89 11.01
N SER A 33 -3.65 5.41 11.69
CA SER A 33 -3.42 5.14 13.12
C SER A 33 -4.57 5.62 13.98
N ASN A 34 -5.10 6.83 13.75
CA ASN A 34 -6.20 7.39 14.54
C ASN A 34 -7.54 6.70 14.26
N ALA A 35 -7.73 6.16 13.05
CA ALA A 35 -8.96 5.49 12.65
C ALA A 35 -9.01 4.00 13.03
N SER A 36 -7.89 3.42 13.49
CA SER A 36 -7.80 1.98 13.77
C SER A 36 -7.83 1.73 15.28
N ALA A 37 -8.62 0.75 15.73
CA ALA A 37 -8.73 0.40 17.15
C ALA A 37 -7.51 -0.37 17.68
N ASN A 38 -6.74 -1.01 16.79
CA ASN A 38 -5.54 -1.75 17.15
C ASN A 38 -4.56 -1.88 15.97
N THR A 39 -3.38 -2.43 16.24
CA THR A 39 -2.30 -2.60 15.25
C THR A 39 -2.69 -3.49 14.06
N TYR A 40 -3.47 -4.54 14.27
CA TYR A 40 -3.89 -5.43 13.18
C TYR A 40 -4.84 -4.71 12.23
N GLU A 41 -5.76 -3.92 12.77
CA GLU A 41 -6.65 -3.07 11.98
C GLU A 41 -5.86 -2.00 11.21
N ALA A 42 -4.87 -1.37 11.84
CA ALA A 42 -4.00 -0.40 11.18
C ALA A 42 -3.23 -1.03 9.99
N ILE A 43 -2.73 -2.26 10.14
CA ILE A 43 -2.07 -3.01 9.06
C ILE A 43 -3.05 -3.26 7.91
N ASN A 44 -4.27 -3.71 8.21
CA ASN A 44 -5.30 -3.95 7.19
C ASN A 44 -5.72 -2.67 6.47
N ASN A 45 -5.93 -1.57 7.21
CA ASN A 45 -6.27 -0.27 6.66
C ASN A 45 -5.15 0.27 5.74
N ALA A 46 -3.88 0.14 6.16
CA ALA A 46 -2.74 0.50 5.32
C ALA A 46 -2.67 -0.35 4.03
N PHE A 47 -2.94 -1.65 4.13
CA PHE A 47 -3.00 -2.53 2.97
C PHE A 47 -4.10 -2.11 1.98
N PHE A 48 -5.32 -1.86 2.45
CA PHE A 48 -6.42 -1.41 1.60
C PHE A 48 -6.17 -0.05 0.97
N PHE A 49 -5.57 0.88 1.71
CA PHE A 49 -5.16 2.18 1.18
C PHE A 49 -4.16 2.01 0.03
N GLY A 50 -3.11 1.21 0.22
CA GLY A 50 -2.12 0.90 -0.82
C GLY A 50 -2.74 0.20 -2.03
N TYR A 51 -3.69 -0.72 -1.82
CA TYR A 51 -4.42 -1.38 -2.91
C TYR A 51 -5.28 -0.40 -3.73
N ALA A 52 -5.95 0.56 -3.07
CA ALA A 52 -6.74 1.58 -3.73
C ALA A 52 -5.88 2.54 -4.58
N GLN A 53 -4.73 2.97 -4.05
CA GLN A 53 -3.72 3.70 -4.83
C GLN A 53 -3.26 2.85 -6.02
N GLY A 54 -2.95 1.57 -5.76
CA GLY A 54 -2.72 0.47 -6.71
C GLY A 54 -3.55 0.57 -7.98
N GLN A 55 -4.85 0.42 -7.76
CA GLN A 55 -5.86 0.45 -8.81
C GLN A 55 -5.95 1.81 -9.51
N LYS A 56 -5.86 2.92 -8.77
CA LYS A 56 -6.01 4.27 -9.33
C LYS A 56 -4.97 4.55 -10.40
N ALA A 57 -3.69 4.26 -10.17
CA ALA A 57 -2.69 4.54 -11.18
C ALA A 57 -2.47 3.39 -12.20
N ALA A 58 -2.92 2.16 -11.92
CA ALA A 58 -3.13 1.18 -12.98
C ALA A 58 -4.17 1.68 -14.01
N LYS A 59 -5.26 2.29 -13.52
CA LYS A 59 -6.27 2.94 -14.36
C LYS A 59 -5.74 4.18 -15.07
N ALA A 60 -4.91 5.00 -14.41
CA ALA A 60 -4.27 6.16 -15.05
C ALA A 60 -3.33 5.72 -16.18
N LYS A 61 -2.52 4.68 -15.96
CA LYS A 61 -1.64 4.11 -16.99
C LYS A 61 -2.45 3.66 -18.20
N ARG A 62 -3.56 2.94 -18.01
CA ARG A 62 -4.47 2.51 -19.10
C ARG A 62 -5.13 3.64 -19.89
N ARG A 63 -5.22 4.86 -19.33
CA ARG A 63 -5.79 6.04 -20.02
C ARG A 63 -4.76 6.82 -20.83
N ASN A 64 -3.48 6.60 -20.57
CA ASN A 64 -2.36 7.25 -21.25
C ASN A 64 -1.64 6.30 -22.24
N VAL A 65 -2.23 5.12 -22.52
CA VAL A 65 -1.90 4.24 -23.65
C VAL A 65 -3.03 4.36 -24.67
#